data_AF-A0A419KMN0-F1
#
_entry.id   AF-A0A419KMN0-F1
#
_cell.length_a   1.000
_cell.length_b   1.000
_cell.length_c   1.000
_cell.angle_alpha   90.00
_cell.angle_beta   90.00
_cell.angle_gamma   90.00
#
_symmetry.space_group_name_H-M   'P 1'
#
loop_
_entity.id
_entity.type
_entity.pdbx_description
1 polymer ?
#
loop_
_entity_poly.entity_id
_entity_poly.type
_entity_poly.pdbx_seq_one_letter_code
_entity_poly.pdbx_strand_id
1 'polypeptide(L)'
;MNTSEIVNILENLLKSLEKEKESLKHILLGGKISHEVFNFLNKKIERMEILALELEKNLKDEKEFQREINLKGIRIFETLLVDFRHRLFMGDMGEEDFQRCSKIISRGLDSIKRQVEGKKEVIMTLQQIKNSPSKEFEHFEKKNNIDENEESPKIHCMNPWKPECRNTDIEVSIYYKGKMIPICRECWKEIANRDVEWSSI
;
A
#
# COMPACT_ATOMS: atom_id res chain seq x y z
N MET A 1 0.01 4.30 13.40
CA MET A 1 0.55 5.27 14.40
C MET A 1 0.54 6.64 13.77
N ASN A 2 0.08 7.67 14.49
CA ASN A 2 0.04 9.02 13.97
C ASN A 2 1.43 9.65 14.15
N THR A 3 2.30 9.53 13.14
CA THR A 3 3.67 10.09 13.15
C THR A 3 3.65 11.60 13.44
N SER A 4 2.58 12.30 13.08
CA SER A 4 2.37 13.71 13.40
C SER A 4 2.23 14.00 14.90
N GLU A 5 1.60 13.10 15.66
CA GLU A 5 1.48 13.24 17.12
C GLU A 5 2.85 13.04 17.79
N ILE A 6 3.63 12.07 17.30
CA ILE A 6 4.96 11.76 17.84
C ILE A 6 5.94 12.91 17.58
N VAL A 7 5.92 13.50 16.38
CA VAL A 7 6.73 14.67 16.06
C VAL A 7 6.37 15.85 16.96
N ASN A 8 5.09 16.12 17.21
CA ASN A 8 4.66 17.18 18.11
C ASN A 8 5.09 16.92 19.57
N ILE A 9 5.06 15.67 20.04
CA ILE A 9 5.60 15.30 21.36
C ILE A 9 7.10 15.61 21.42
N LEU A 10 7.86 15.27 20.38
CA LEU A 10 9.29 15.59 20.30
C LEU A 10 9.57 17.09 20.32
N GLU A 11 8.82 17.89 19.56
CA GLU A 11 8.95 19.34 19.56
C GLU A 11 8.70 19.94 20.96
N ASN A 12 7.72 19.38 21.69
CA ASN A 12 7.45 19.81 23.07
C ASN A 12 8.57 19.38 24.04
N LEU A 13 9.15 18.19 23.85
CA LEU A 13 10.32 17.75 24.62
C LEU A 13 11.54 18.63 24.38
N LEU A 14 11.84 18.99 23.12
CA LEU A 14 12.93 19.92 22.79
C LEU A 14 12.73 21.28 23.46
N LYS A 15 11.52 21.85 23.38
CA LYS A 15 11.18 23.11 24.08
C LYS A 15 11.33 22.99 25.60
N SER A 16 11.02 21.83 26.17
CA SER A 16 11.18 21.58 27.61
C SER A 16 12.65 21.52 28.01
N LEU A 17 13.48 20.82 27.22
CA LEU A 17 14.92 20.72 27.46
C LEU A 17 15.62 22.07 27.35
N GLU A 18 15.19 22.92 26.41
CA GLU A 18 15.70 24.28 26.25
C GLU A 18 15.40 25.15 27.49
N LYS A 19 14.16 25.07 28.02
CA LYS A 19 13.78 25.75 29.26
C LYS A 19 14.53 25.22 30.48
N GLU A 20 14.77 23.91 30.56
CA GLU A 20 15.54 23.30 31.64
C GLU A 20 17.00 23.77 31.60
N LYS A 21 17.61 23.83 30.41
CA LYS A 21 18.94 24.39 30.19
C LYS A 21 19.04 25.85 30.64
N GLU A 22 18.06 26.68 30.28
CA GLU A 22 18.05 28.09 30.69
C GLU A 22 17.86 28.25 32.20
N SER A 23 16.99 27.43 32.79
CA SER A 23 16.81 27.37 34.25
C SER A 23 18.11 26.98 34.95
N LEU A 24 18.84 26.00 34.41
CA LEU A 24 20.12 25.55 34.93
C LEU A 24 21.17 26.67 34.89
N LYS A 25 21.21 27.48 33.83
CA LYS A 25 22.08 28.66 33.74
C LYS A 25 21.74 29.70 34.82
N HIS A 26 20.46 29.97 35.05
CA HIS A 26 20.06 30.91 36.10
C HIS A 26 20.44 30.42 37.50
N ILE A 27 20.36 29.12 37.77
CA ILE A 27 20.76 28.52 39.06
C ILE A 27 22.28 28.62 39.26
N LEU A 28 23.07 28.47 38.20
CA LEU A 28 24.52 28.68 38.21
C LEU A 28 24.86 30.15 38.51
N LEU A 29 24.23 31.10 37.80
CA LEU A 29 24.42 32.54 38.01
C LEU A 29 24.00 32.97 39.43
N GLY A 30 22.99 32.31 39.99
CA GLY A 30 22.55 32.49 41.38
C GLY A 30 23.46 31.85 42.43
N GLY A 31 24.58 31.22 42.03
CA GLY A 31 25.57 30.62 42.93
C GLY A 31 25.09 29.39 43.70
N LYS A 32 23.93 28.82 43.34
CA LYS A 32 23.31 27.70 44.05
C LYS A 32 23.91 26.34 43.69
N ILE A 33 24.61 26.26 42.56
CA ILE A 33 25.30 25.05 42.08
C ILE A 33 26.74 25.39 41.69
N SER A 34 27.65 24.42 41.81
CA SER A 34 29.02 24.57 41.31
C SER A 34 29.07 24.42 39.79
N HIS A 35 30.13 24.95 39.18
CA HIS A 35 30.40 24.77 37.75
C HIS A 35 30.54 23.29 37.34
N GLU A 36 31.06 22.43 38.21
CA GLU A 36 31.18 20.98 37.93
C GLU A 36 29.82 20.30 37.80
N VAL A 37 28.89 20.58 38.74
CA VAL A 37 27.53 20.04 38.71
C VAL A 37 26.77 20.58 37.49
N PHE A 38 26.94 21.87 37.18
CA PHE A 38 26.37 22.47 35.98
C PHE A 38 26.87 21.77 34.71
N ASN A 39 28.19 21.59 34.56
CA ASN A 39 28.77 20.97 33.38
C ASN A 39 28.28 19.53 33.19
N PHE A 40 28.16 18.76 34.26
CA PHE A 40 27.63 17.40 34.21
C PHE A 40 26.17 17.37 33.72
N LEU A 41 25.31 18.20 34.30
CA LEU A 41 23.89 18.27 33.94
C LEU A 41 23.69 18.83 32.53
N ASN A 42 24.40 19.90 32.17
CA ASN A 42 24.34 20.49 30.84
C ASN A 42 24.77 19.49 29.76
N LYS A 43 25.85 18.73 29.99
CA LYS A 43 26.28 17.66 29.07
C LYS A 43 25.23 16.56 28.91
N LYS A 44 24.46 16.26 29.96
CA LYS A 44 23.34 15.30 29.89
C LYS A 44 22.19 15.85 29.06
N ILE A 45 21.83 17.13 29.27
CA ILE A 45 20.79 17.82 28.49
C ILE A 45 21.20 17.89 27.01
N GLU A 46 22.44 18.27 26.70
CA GLU A 46 22.95 18.32 25.32
C GLU A 46 22.89 16.96 24.62
N ARG A 47 23.22 15.87 25.32
CA ARG A 47 23.07 14.51 24.77
C ARG A 47 21.61 14.18 24.45
N MET A 48 20.69 14.53 25.34
CA MET A 48 19.26 14.31 25.11
C MET A 48 18.74 15.16 23.95
N GLU A 49 19.21 16.40 23.83
CA GLU A 49 18.88 17.31 22.73
C GLU A 49 19.33 16.76 21.38
N ILE A 50 20.57 16.26 21.29
CA ILE A 50 21.11 15.62 20.08
C ILE A 50 20.26 14.40 19.67
N LEU A 51 19.96 13.51 20.63
CA LEU A 51 19.15 12.31 20.36
C LEU A 51 17.72 12.66 19.91
N ALA A 52 17.12 13.68 20.52
CA ALA A 52 15.80 14.15 20.14
C ALA A 52 15.80 14.74 18.71
N LEU A 53 16.79 15.57 18.37
CA LEU A 53 16.94 16.12 17.02
C LEU A 53 17.17 15.04 15.96
N GLU A 54 18.00 14.05 16.27
CA GLU A 54 18.26 12.92 15.37
C GLU A 54 16.98 12.10 15.12
N LEU A 55 16.23 11.78 16.19
CA LEU A 55 14.98 11.06 16.07
C LEU A 55 13.92 11.87 15.30
N GLU A 56 13.83 13.19 15.53
CA GLU A 56 12.91 14.06 14.79
C GLU A 56 13.21 14.04 13.29
N LYS A 57 14.49 14.14 12.92
CA LYS A 57 14.94 14.06 11.54
C LYS A 57 14.55 12.71 10.92
N ASN A 58 14.91 11.60 11.57
CA ASN A 58 14.61 10.26 11.07
C ASN A 58 13.10 10.03 10.87
N LEU A 59 12.26 10.57 11.75
CA LEU A 59 10.80 10.50 11.61
C LEU A 59 10.26 11.33 10.44
N LYS A 60 10.87 12.49 10.15
CA LYS A 60 10.52 13.31 8.97
C LYS A 60 10.91 12.59 7.68
N ASP A 61 12.13 12.06 7.63
CA ASP A 61 12.64 11.32 6.47
C ASP A 61 11.77 10.07 6.21
N GLU A 62 11.44 9.30 7.25
CA GLU A 62 10.56 8.13 7.14
C GLU A 62 9.15 8.52 6.66
N LYS A 63 8.60 9.64 7.13
CA LYS A 63 7.29 10.12 6.69
C LYS A 63 7.30 10.48 5.21
N GLU A 64 8.36 11.11 4.72
CA GLU A 64 8.52 11.44 3.31
C GLU A 64 8.68 10.18 2.45
N PHE A 65 9.51 9.23 2.89
CA PHE A 65 9.67 7.94 2.24
C PHE A 65 8.34 7.18 2.12
N GLN A 66 7.58 7.07 3.21
CA GLN A 66 6.26 6.43 3.20
C GLN A 66 5.29 7.12 2.23
N ARG A 67 5.33 8.45 2.16
CA ARG A 67 4.52 9.22 1.20
C ARG A 67 4.87 8.87 -0.24
N GLU A 68 6.15 8.76 -0.56
CA GLU A 68 6.61 8.39 -1.90
C GLU A 68 6.14 6.97 -2.28
N ILE A 69 6.31 6.00 -1.39
CA ILE A 69 5.86 4.61 -1.59
C ILE A 69 4.36 4.54 -1.81
N ASN A 70 3.58 5.27 -1.00
CA ASN A 70 2.13 5.32 -1.15
C ASN A 70 1.71 5.95 -2.49
N LEU A 71 2.37 7.01 -2.95
CA LEU A 71 2.12 7.60 -4.27
C LEU A 71 2.42 6.63 -5.41
N LYS A 72 3.51 5.86 -5.31
CA LYS A 72 3.81 4.79 -6.28
C LYS A 72 2.72 3.72 -6.27
N GLY A 73 2.26 3.31 -5.10
CA GLY A 73 1.15 2.37 -4.94
C GLY A 73 -0.16 2.85 -5.59
N ILE A 74 -0.52 4.13 -5.41
CA ILE A 74 -1.69 4.74 -6.06
C ILE A 74 -1.57 4.63 -7.58
N ARG A 75 -0.42 5.00 -8.16
CA ARG A 75 -0.20 4.91 -9.62
C ARG A 75 -0.34 3.48 -10.13
N ILE A 76 0.20 2.51 -9.40
CA ILE A 76 0.08 1.08 -9.76
C ILE A 76 -1.39 0.66 -9.77
N PHE A 77 -2.16 0.99 -8.73
CA PHE A 77 -3.58 0.66 -8.66
C PHE A 77 -4.41 1.35 -9.75
N GLU A 78 -4.13 2.62 -10.06
CA GLU A 78 -4.78 3.33 -11.18
C GLU A 78 -4.46 2.66 -12.52
N THR A 79 -3.20 2.27 -12.73
CA THR A 79 -2.77 1.55 -13.93
C THR A 79 -3.46 0.20 -14.06
N LEU A 80 -3.58 -0.56 -12.96
CA LEU A 80 -4.29 -1.85 -12.96
C LEU A 80 -5.78 -1.69 -13.27
N LEU A 81 -6.44 -0.65 -12.76
CA LEU A 81 -7.84 -0.39 -13.08
C LEU A 81 -8.04 -0.08 -14.57
N VAL A 82 -7.11 0.67 -15.18
CA VAL A 82 -7.12 0.94 -16.63
C VAL A 82 -6.88 -0.34 -17.42
N ASP A 83 -5.93 -1.17 -17.02
CA ASP A 83 -5.65 -2.47 -17.65
C ASP A 83 -6.86 -3.42 -17.56
N PHE A 84 -7.50 -3.53 -16.40
CA PHE A 84 -8.71 -4.35 -16.25
C PHE A 84 -9.85 -3.87 -17.14
N ARG A 85 -10.05 -2.56 -17.25
CA ARG A 85 -11.06 -1.99 -18.15
C ARG A 85 -10.73 -2.26 -19.62
N HIS A 86 -9.46 -2.21 -20.00
CA HIS A 86 -9.01 -2.58 -21.33
C HIS A 86 -9.28 -4.06 -21.62
N ARG A 87 -8.94 -4.97 -20.69
CA ARG A 87 -9.20 -6.41 -20.83
C ARG A 87 -10.70 -6.74 -20.93
N LEU A 88 -11.54 -6.04 -20.16
CA LEU A 88 -12.99 -6.16 -20.27
C LEU A 88 -13.46 -5.79 -21.68
N PHE A 89 -12.96 -4.68 -22.23
CA PHE A 89 -13.30 -4.25 -23.59
C PHE A 89 -12.82 -5.24 -24.66
N MET A 90 -11.65 -5.86 -24.46
CA MET A 90 -11.10 -6.87 -25.37
C MET A 90 -11.78 -8.24 -25.25
N GLY A 91 -12.63 -8.46 -24.24
CA GLY A 91 -13.24 -9.76 -23.94
C GLY A 91 -12.29 -10.75 -23.25
N ASP A 92 -11.10 -10.30 -22.82
CA ASP A 92 -10.11 -11.11 -22.10
C ASP A 92 -10.45 -11.25 -20.60
N MET A 93 -11.51 -10.57 -20.15
CA MET A 93 -11.99 -10.56 -18.76
C MET A 93 -13.52 -10.46 -18.75
N GLY A 94 -14.17 -11.28 -17.93
CA GLY A 94 -15.62 -11.21 -17.73
C GLY A 94 -16.05 -10.02 -16.87
N GLU A 95 -17.30 -9.58 -17.01
CA GLU A 95 -17.84 -8.45 -16.24
C GLU A 95 -17.81 -8.74 -14.72
N GLU A 96 -18.13 -9.97 -14.30
CA GLU A 96 -18.10 -10.35 -12.88
C GLU A 96 -16.70 -10.28 -12.28
N ASP A 97 -15.69 -10.75 -13.02
CA ASP A 97 -14.28 -10.69 -12.63
C ASP A 97 -13.80 -9.24 -12.56
N PHE A 98 -14.17 -8.42 -13.55
CA PHE A 98 -13.88 -6.99 -13.54
C PHE A 98 -14.49 -6.31 -12.30
N GLN A 99 -15.77 -6.54 -12.01
CA GLN A 99 -16.45 -5.95 -10.85
C GLN A 99 -15.78 -6.36 -9.54
N ARG A 100 -15.42 -7.64 -9.40
CA ARG A 100 -14.71 -8.15 -8.21
C ARG A 100 -13.35 -7.50 -8.05
N CYS A 101 -12.52 -7.50 -9.10
CA CYS A 101 -11.17 -6.95 -9.07
C CYS A 101 -11.17 -5.43 -8.88
N SER A 102 -12.02 -4.71 -9.64
CA SER A 102 -12.18 -3.26 -9.54
C SER A 102 -12.58 -2.84 -8.14
N LYS A 103 -13.51 -3.54 -7.49
CA LYS A 103 -13.94 -3.26 -6.12
C LYS A 103 -12.80 -3.44 -5.10
N ILE A 104 -11.98 -4.48 -5.25
CA ILE A 104 -10.83 -4.73 -4.36
C ILE A 104 -9.77 -3.65 -4.54
N ILE A 105 -9.36 -3.38 -5.78
CA ILE A 105 -8.33 -2.37 -6.08
C ILE A 105 -8.79 -0.98 -5.66
N SER A 106 -10.05 -0.62 -5.92
CA SER A 106 -10.62 0.67 -5.49
C SER A 106 -10.60 0.82 -3.97
N ARG A 107 -10.94 -0.24 -3.21
CA ARG A 107 -10.82 -0.22 -1.74
C ARG A 107 -9.38 -0.02 -1.27
N GLY A 108 -8.42 -0.67 -1.93
CA GLY A 108 -6.99 -0.48 -1.67
C GLY A 108 -6.53 0.94 -1.96
N LEU A 109 -6.93 1.48 -3.11
CA LEU A 109 -6.66 2.84 -3.55
C LEU A 109 -7.23 3.88 -2.59
N ASP A 110 -8.48 3.73 -2.16
CA ASP A 110 -9.09 4.60 -1.15
C ASP A 110 -8.36 4.51 0.19
N SER A 111 -7.88 3.32 0.57
CA SER A 111 -7.12 3.12 1.79
C SER A 111 -5.79 3.87 1.77
N ILE A 112 -5.05 3.78 0.66
CA ILE A 112 -3.77 4.49 0.50
C ILE A 112 -4.00 6.00 0.37
N LYS A 113 -5.02 6.44 -0.39
CA LYS A 113 -5.36 7.87 -0.50
C LYS A 113 -5.66 8.49 0.86
N ARG A 114 -6.41 7.81 1.72
CA ARG A 114 -6.65 8.26 3.11
C ARG A 114 -5.37 8.40 3.94
N GLN A 115 -4.34 7.59 3.67
CA GLN A 115 -3.05 7.71 4.35
C GLN A 115 -2.23 8.88 3.84
N VAL A 116 -2.31 9.21 2.54
CA VAL A 116 -1.56 10.30 1.90
C VAL A 116 -2.20 11.68 2.14
N GLU A 117 -3.53 11.76 2.08
CA GLU A 117 -4.28 13.03 2.18
C GLU A 117 -4.48 13.49 3.63
N GLY A 118 -4.05 12.67 4.60
CA GLY A 118 -4.45 12.80 6.00
C GLY A 118 -5.94 12.53 6.17
N LYS A 119 -6.41 12.37 7.41
CA LYS A 119 -7.85 12.37 7.70
C LYS A 119 -8.43 13.77 7.39
N LYS A 120 -8.68 14.07 6.13
CA LYS A 120 -9.72 15.03 5.77
C LYS A 120 -11.04 14.30 5.96
N GLU A 121 -11.77 14.68 6.99
CA GLU A 121 -13.21 14.46 7.01
C GLU A 121 -13.80 15.03 5.70
N VAL A 122 -14.47 14.13 4.97
CA VAL A 122 -15.55 14.31 4.00
C VAL A 122 -15.59 15.65 3.24
N ILE A 123 -15.53 15.58 1.90
CA ILE A 123 -16.48 16.26 0.99
C ILE A 123 -16.28 15.69 -0.44
N MET A 124 -17.36 15.09 -0.97
CA MET A 124 -17.83 15.06 -2.37
C MET A 124 -16.77 14.98 -3.49
N THR A 125 -16.75 13.99 -4.38
CA THR A 125 -17.84 13.71 -5.33
C THR A 125 -17.50 12.42 -6.11
N LEU A 126 -18.37 11.41 -6.04
CA LEU A 126 -18.43 10.28 -6.99
C LEU A 126 -19.59 10.50 -7.98
N GLN A 127 -19.85 11.76 -8.34
CA GLN A 127 -21.05 12.18 -9.07
C GLN A 127 -20.89 12.34 -10.59
N GLN A 128 -19.84 11.79 -11.22
CA GLN A 128 -19.65 11.97 -12.67
C GLN A 128 -19.37 10.68 -13.46
N ILE A 129 -20.07 9.58 -13.14
CA ILE A 129 -20.28 8.47 -14.11
C ILE A 129 -21.78 8.09 -14.27
N LYS A 130 -22.70 8.91 -13.79
CA LYS A 130 -24.11 8.83 -14.23
C LYS A 130 -24.41 10.09 -15.02
N ASN A 131 -24.39 9.98 -16.35
CA ASN A 131 -25.19 10.77 -17.28
C ASN A 131 -24.98 10.28 -18.72
N SER A 132 -25.69 9.21 -19.11
CA SER A 132 -26.62 9.27 -20.25
C SER A 132 -27.54 8.04 -20.33
N PRO A 133 -28.74 8.17 -20.91
CA PRO A 133 -29.91 7.36 -20.54
C PRO A 133 -30.57 6.59 -21.69
N SER A 134 -31.01 5.36 -21.41
CA SER A 134 -32.20 4.71 -22.01
C SER A 134 -32.30 3.31 -21.40
N LYS A 135 -33.11 3.11 -20.36
CA LYS A 135 -34.55 2.75 -20.36
C LYS A 135 -34.75 1.24 -20.53
N GLU A 136 -35.63 0.72 -19.64
CA GLU A 136 -36.18 -0.65 -19.55
C GLU A 136 -35.23 -1.64 -18.83
N PHE A 137 -35.55 -2.26 -17.68
CA PHE A 137 -36.83 -2.74 -17.14
C PHE A 137 -36.88 -2.60 -15.61
N GLU A 138 -38.01 -2.13 -15.11
CA GLU A 138 -38.44 -2.33 -13.71
C GLU A 138 -38.94 -3.77 -13.51
N HIS A 139 -38.81 -4.22 -12.26
CA HIS A 139 -39.64 -5.23 -11.61
C HIS A 139 -39.52 -6.69 -12.10
N PHE A 140 -38.78 -7.50 -11.34
CA PHE A 140 -39.29 -8.80 -10.87
C PHE A 140 -38.46 -9.27 -9.67
N GLU A 141 -38.88 -8.86 -8.46
CA GLU A 141 -38.69 -9.74 -7.31
C GLU A 141 -39.57 -10.97 -7.52
N LYS A 142 -38.94 -12.10 -7.86
CA LYS A 142 -39.51 -13.41 -7.61
C LYS A 142 -38.38 -14.35 -7.18
N LYS A 143 -38.52 -14.84 -5.94
CA LYS A 143 -38.07 -16.17 -5.52
C LYS A 143 -38.26 -17.16 -6.66
N ASN A 144 -37.24 -17.95 -6.96
CA ASN A 144 -37.32 -19.41 -6.87
C ASN A 144 -35.96 -20.07 -7.13
N ASN A 145 -35.66 -21.02 -6.24
CA ASN A 145 -34.96 -22.29 -6.44
C ASN A 145 -33.51 -22.28 -6.92
N ILE A 146 -32.67 -22.69 -5.96
CA ILE A 146 -31.50 -23.55 -6.12
C ILE A 146 -31.66 -24.46 -7.34
N ASP A 147 -30.77 -24.29 -8.31
CA ASP A 147 -30.32 -25.38 -9.17
C ASP A 147 -28.80 -25.38 -9.11
N GLU A 148 -28.29 -26.33 -8.32
CA GLU A 148 -26.90 -26.74 -8.31
C GLU A 148 -26.63 -27.42 -9.66
N ASN A 149 -25.84 -26.81 -10.55
CA ASN A 149 -24.99 -27.47 -11.57
C ASN A 149 -24.61 -26.49 -12.70
N GLU A 150 -23.67 -25.58 -12.46
CA GLU A 150 -22.82 -25.04 -13.53
C GLU A 150 -21.37 -25.09 -13.05
N GLU A 151 -20.64 -26.10 -13.54
CA GLU A 151 -19.21 -26.27 -13.29
C GLU A 151 -18.46 -25.05 -13.84
N SER A 152 -17.96 -24.20 -12.93
CA SER A 152 -16.96 -23.17 -13.22
C SER A 152 -15.81 -23.78 -14.04
N PRO A 153 -15.34 -23.14 -15.13
CA PRO A 153 -14.24 -23.68 -15.92
C PRO A 153 -13.01 -23.84 -15.04
N LYS A 154 -12.62 -25.10 -14.78
CA LYS A 154 -11.43 -25.43 -13.97
C LYS A 154 -10.18 -24.91 -14.68
N ILE A 155 -9.60 -23.85 -14.11
CA ILE A 155 -8.32 -23.28 -14.55
C ILE A 155 -7.27 -24.40 -14.46
N HIS A 156 -6.57 -24.65 -15.56
CA HIS A 156 -5.54 -25.69 -15.67
C HIS A 156 -4.24 -25.10 -16.21
N CYS A 157 -3.15 -25.82 -15.98
CA CYS A 157 -1.81 -25.45 -16.42
C CYS A 157 -1.78 -25.19 -17.93
N MET A 158 -1.12 -24.12 -18.33
CA MET A 158 -0.89 -23.74 -19.72
C MET A 158 0.61 -23.56 -19.98
N ASN A 159 1.42 -24.52 -19.52
CA ASN A 159 2.87 -24.47 -19.66
C ASN A 159 3.30 -24.43 -21.14
N PRO A 160 3.99 -23.36 -21.62
CA PRO A 160 4.44 -23.27 -23.02
C PRO A 160 5.41 -24.37 -23.43
N TRP A 161 6.15 -24.90 -22.47
CA TRP A 161 7.15 -25.95 -22.68
C TRP A 161 6.57 -27.36 -22.48
N LYS A 162 5.32 -27.47 -22.01
CA LYS A 162 4.59 -28.73 -21.81
C LYS A 162 3.07 -28.52 -22.05
N PRO A 163 2.65 -28.29 -23.31
CA PRO A 163 1.29 -27.85 -23.64
C PRO A 163 0.21 -28.92 -23.37
N GLU A 164 0.59 -30.17 -23.19
CA GLU A 164 -0.33 -31.26 -22.86
C GLU A 164 -0.73 -31.29 -21.37
N CYS A 165 -0.04 -30.53 -20.51
CA CYS A 165 -0.36 -30.50 -19.09
C CYS A 165 -1.74 -29.88 -18.86
N ARG A 166 -2.62 -30.58 -18.12
CA ARG A 166 -3.93 -30.07 -17.71
C ARG A 166 -4.12 -30.11 -16.19
N ASN A 167 -3.02 -30.12 -15.45
CA ASN A 167 -3.06 -30.14 -13.98
C ASN A 167 -3.65 -28.82 -13.46
N THR A 168 -4.60 -28.91 -12.55
CA THR A 168 -5.31 -27.77 -11.95
C THR A 168 -4.65 -27.23 -10.69
N ASP A 169 -3.59 -27.88 -10.19
CA ASP A 169 -2.79 -27.44 -9.03
C ASP A 169 -1.83 -26.30 -9.42
N ILE A 170 -2.37 -25.10 -9.63
CA ILE A 170 -1.63 -23.91 -10.10
C ILE A 170 -0.79 -23.31 -8.96
N GLU A 171 0.52 -23.17 -9.21
CA GLU A 171 1.48 -22.58 -8.25
C GLU A 171 1.81 -21.13 -8.61
N VAL A 172 1.98 -20.85 -9.91
CA VAL A 172 2.41 -19.53 -10.39
C VAL A 172 1.75 -19.19 -11.72
N SER A 173 1.62 -17.89 -12.02
CA SER A 173 1.28 -17.42 -13.36
C SER A 173 2.45 -16.62 -13.94
N ILE A 174 2.86 -16.92 -15.16
CA ILE A 174 4.00 -16.29 -15.85
C ILE A 174 3.53 -15.48 -17.05
N TYR A 175 4.33 -14.50 -17.46
CA TYR A 175 4.09 -13.74 -18.70
C TYR A 175 4.89 -14.38 -19.84
N TYR A 176 4.20 -14.84 -20.88
CA TYR A 176 4.83 -15.46 -22.05
C TYR A 176 4.12 -15.01 -23.33
N LYS A 177 4.89 -14.50 -24.31
CA LYS A 177 4.38 -13.98 -25.60
C LYS A 177 3.19 -13.01 -25.45
N GLY A 178 3.28 -12.08 -24.51
CA GLY A 178 2.23 -11.07 -24.31
C GLY A 178 1.00 -11.56 -23.52
N LYS A 179 1.00 -12.80 -23.00
CA LYS A 179 -0.14 -13.37 -22.27
C LYS A 179 0.29 -13.89 -20.90
N MET A 180 -0.56 -13.66 -19.89
CA MET A 180 -0.43 -14.29 -18.58
C MET A 180 -1.00 -15.70 -18.65
N ILE A 181 -0.20 -16.70 -18.27
CA ILE A 181 -0.57 -18.11 -18.35
C ILE A 181 -0.31 -18.80 -16.99
N PRO A 182 -1.23 -19.66 -16.52
CA PRO A 182 -1.06 -20.40 -15.27
C PRO A 182 -0.12 -21.61 -15.44
N ILE A 183 0.73 -21.87 -14.46
CA ILE A 183 1.67 -23.00 -14.42
C ILE A 183 1.43 -23.81 -13.14
N CYS A 184 1.25 -25.13 -13.28
CA CYS A 184 1.09 -26.00 -12.13
C CYS A 184 2.38 -26.16 -11.32
N ARG A 185 2.25 -26.57 -10.06
CA ARG A 185 3.36 -26.84 -9.13
C ARG A 185 4.41 -27.77 -9.71
N GLU A 186 4.01 -28.84 -10.39
CA GLU A 186 4.94 -29.79 -11.02
C GLU A 186 5.74 -29.15 -12.15
N CYS A 187 5.06 -28.45 -13.06
CA CYS A 187 5.71 -27.74 -14.16
C CYS A 187 6.64 -26.63 -13.64
N TRP A 188 6.22 -25.92 -12.60
CA TRP A 188 7.04 -24.88 -11.99
C TRP A 188 8.32 -25.46 -11.37
N LYS A 189 8.21 -26.59 -10.66
CA LYS A 189 9.37 -27.28 -10.09
C LYS A 189 10.35 -27.75 -11.18
N GLU A 190 9.85 -28.21 -12.32
CA GLU A 190 10.69 -28.57 -13.47
C GLU A 190 11.40 -27.34 -14.07
N ILE A 191 10.71 -26.20 -14.19
CA ILE A 191 11.26 -24.95 -14.73
C ILE A 191 12.29 -24.35 -13.79
N ALA A 192 12.00 -24.28 -12.48
CA ALA A 192 12.87 -23.69 -11.47
C ALA A 192 14.20 -24.44 -11.29
N ASN A 193 14.26 -25.71 -11.70
CA ASN A 193 15.48 -26.52 -11.67
C ASN A 193 16.27 -26.46 -12.99
N ARG A 194 15.84 -25.65 -13.98
CA ARG A 194 16.55 -25.45 -15.24
C ARG A 194 17.14 -24.05 -15.30
N ASP A 195 18.40 -23.96 -15.71
CA ASP A 195 19.10 -22.70 -15.95
C ASP A 195 18.65 -22.08 -17.28
N VAL A 196 17.43 -21.56 -17.33
CA VAL A 196 16.90 -20.83 -18.52
C VAL A 196 16.86 -19.34 -18.19
N GLU A 197 17.80 -18.59 -18.77
CA GLU A 197 17.83 -17.14 -18.66
C GLU A 197 16.73 -16.51 -19.54
N TRP A 198 16.00 -15.55 -18.98
CA TRP A 198 14.84 -14.89 -19.61
C TRP A 198 15.20 -13.98 -20.80
N SER A 199 16.46 -13.98 -21.24
CA SER A 199 17.04 -13.09 -22.26
C SER A 199 17.23 -13.74 -23.64
N SER A 200 16.89 -15.01 -23.83
CA SER A 200 17.21 -15.76 -25.06
C SER A 200 15.98 -16.18 -25.91
N ILE A 201 14.83 -15.52 -25.79
CA ILE A 201 13.65 -15.75 -26.66
C ILE A 201 13.17 -14.45 -27.27
#